data_AF-A0A3C1VS56-F1
#
_entry.id   AF-A0A3C1VS56-F1
#
_cell.length_a   1.000
_cell.length_b   1.000
_cell.length_c   1.000
_cell.angle_alpha   90.00
_cell.angle_beta   90.00
_cell.angle_gamma   90.00
#
_symmetry.space_group_name_H-M   'P 1'
#
loop_
_entity.id
_entity.type
_entity.pdbx_description
1 polymer ?
#
loop_
_entity_poly.entity_id
_entity_poly.type
_entity_poly.pdbx_seq_one_letter_code
_entity_poly.pdbx_strand_id
1 'polypeptide(L)'
;LNVIHDPVPGYEARLQERVNRMLSQINEQKLILRFNWSIQRGNELCWRPDLYPPDSNDGLYWRVERQTLRRLPITRAIVFGIRIYLESFAQLEKRIPAFRQQVRKLIDNLDAEQRGYKGLDSILTLL
;
A
#
# COMPACT_ATOMS: atom_id res chain seq x y z
N LEU A 1 0.10 -16.20 -10.41
CA LEU A 1 -0.17 -14.90 -9.74
C LEU A 1 -1.28 -15.00 -8.70
N ASN A 2 -2.17 -15.99 -8.76
CA ASN A 2 -3.33 -16.08 -7.86
C ASN A 2 -2.93 -16.24 -6.38
N VAL A 3 -2.05 -17.22 -6.05
CA VAL A 3 -1.64 -17.55 -4.67
C VAL A 3 -1.18 -16.35 -3.82
N ILE A 4 -0.54 -15.35 -4.42
CA ILE A 4 -0.03 -14.17 -3.69
C ILE A 4 -1.07 -13.05 -3.51
N HIS A 5 -2.21 -13.13 -4.21
CA HIS A 5 -3.30 -12.16 -4.15
C HIS A 5 -4.55 -12.67 -3.42
N ASP A 6 -4.57 -13.95 -3.03
CA ASP A 6 -5.59 -14.57 -2.19
C ASP A 6 -5.98 -13.76 -0.94
N PRO A 7 -5.06 -13.08 -0.20
CA PRO A 7 -5.47 -12.35 1.00
C PRO A 7 -6.18 -11.03 0.69
N VAL A 8 -6.27 -10.57 -0.56
CA VAL A 8 -6.88 -9.29 -0.92
C VAL A 8 -8.41 -9.43 -1.10
N PRO A 9 -9.22 -8.76 -0.26
CA PRO A 9 -10.68 -8.70 -0.39
C PRO A 9 -11.19 -8.41 -1.80
N GLY A 10 -12.08 -9.27 -2.30
CA GLY A 10 -12.75 -9.08 -3.60
C GLY A 10 -11.83 -9.06 -4.82
N TYR A 11 -10.56 -9.48 -4.69
CA TYR A 11 -9.59 -9.46 -5.79
C TYR A 11 -10.03 -10.33 -6.97
N GLU A 12 -10.44 -11.57 -6.69
CA GLU A 12 -10.85 -12.54 -7.71
C GLU A 12 -12.04 -12.02 -8.54
N ALA A 13 -13.08 -11.52 -7.85
CA ALA A 13 -14.32 -11.09 -8.50
C ALA A 13 -14.23 -9.74 -9.25
N ARG A 14 -13.37 -8.79 -8.81
CA ARG A 14 -13.37 -7.41 -9.36
C ARG A 14 -12.09 -7.00 -10.08
N LEU A 15 -10.95 -7.56 -9.69
CA LEU A 15 -9.64 -7.03 -10.08
C LEU A 15 -8.80 -8.03 -10.86
N GLN A 16 -8.98 -9.34 -10.64
CA GLN A 16 -8.13 -10.37 -11.22
C GLN A 16 -8.08 -10.31 -12.74
N GLU A 17 -9.22 -10.32 -13.43
CA GLU A 17 -9.22 -10.25 -14.88
C GLU A 17 -8.58 -8.96 -15.41
N ARG A 18 -8.86 -7.82 -14.77
CA ARG A 18 -8.31 -6.52 -15.17
C ARG A 18 -6.80 -6.47 -14.96
N VAL A 19 -6.31 -7.00 -13.84
CA VAL A 19 -4.88 -7.09 -13.52
C VAL A 19 -4.19 -8.05 -14.47
N ASN A 20 -4.76 -9.23 -14.73
CA ASN A 20 -4.20 -10.20 -15.66
C ASN A 20 -4.15 -9.66 -17.10
N ARG A 21 -5.23 -9.00 -17.57
CA ARG A 21 -5.25 -8.30 -18.86
C ARG A 21 -4.21 -7.19 -18.92
N MET A 22 -4.08 -6.40 -17.86
CA MET A 22 -3.09 -5.33 -17.81
C MET A 22 -1.66 -5.90 -17.87
N LEU A 23 -1.34 -6.93 -17.09
CA LEU A 23 -0.03 -7.57 -17.07
C LEU A 23 0.30 -8.25 -18.41
N SER A 24 -0.67 -8.86 -19.08
CA SER A 24 -0.47 -9.46 -20.40
C SER A 24 -0.22 -8.40 -21.49
N GLN A 25 -0.78 -7.19 -21.33
CA GLN A 25 -0.60 -6.06 -22.23
C GLN A 25 0.68 -5.23 -21.98
N ILE A 26 1.41 -5.47 -20.89
CA ILE A 26 2.72 -4.82 -20.68
C ILE A 26 3.68 -5.34 -21.74
N ASN A 27 4.09 -4.47 -22.65
CA ASN A 27 5.18 -4.72 -23.59
C ASN A 27 6.43 -3.94 -23.16
N GLU A 28 7.54 -4.14 -23.87
CA GLU A 28 8.85 -3.58 -23.52
C GLU A 28 8.92 -2.05 -23.59
N GLN A 29 7.96 -1.44 -24.30
CA GLN A 29 7.84 0.01 -24.48
C GLN A 29 6.96 0.65 -23.41
N LYS A 30 6.24 -0.13 -22.60
CA LYS A 30 5.32 0.35 -21.57
C LYS A 30 5.92 0.17 -20.17
N LEU A 31 5.93 1.28 -19.42
CA LEU A 31 6.18 1.29 -17.98
C LEU A 31 4.86 1.63 -17.28
N ILE A 32 4.41 0.75 -16.41
CA ILE A 32 3.26 1.06 -15.55
C ILE A 32 3.77 1.53 -14.20
N LEU A 33 3.23 2.65 -13.73
CA LEU A 33 3.48 3.20 -12.40
C LEU A 33 2.16 3.27 -11.65
N ARG A 34 2.17 2.80 -10.41
CA ARG A 34 1.05 2.97 -9.47
C ARG A 34 1.58 3.32 -8.08
N PHE A 35 0.67 3.78 -7.24
CA PHE A 35 0.93 3.95 -5.82
C PHE A 35 0.07 2.96 -5.02
N ASN A 36 0.67 2.40 -3.99
CA ASN A 36 -0.05 1.77 -2.89
C ASN A 36 0.32 2.52 -1.60
N TRP A 37 -0.56 2.50 -0.63
CA TRP A 37 -0.32 3.19 0.64
C TRP A 37 -0.85 2.36 1.81
N SER A 38 -0.23 2.54 2.96
CA SER A 38 -0.67 2.03 4.26
C SER A 38 -0.21 2.97 5.37
N ILE A 39 -0.65 2.68 6.60
CA ILE A 39 -0.20 3.38 7.80
C ILE A 39 0.50 2.34 8.67
N GLN A 40 1.68 2.69 9.17
CA GLN A 40 2.41 1.87 10.13
C GLN A 40 2.81 2.70 11.34
N ARG A 41 3.21 2.02 12.40
CA ARG A 41 3.83 2.64 13.58
C ARG A 41 5.34 2.47 13.46
N GLY A 42 6.10 3.51 13.80
CA GLY A 42 7.56 3.49 13.64
C GLY A 42 8.02 3.70 12.20
N ASN A 43 9.33 3.88 12.02
CA ASN A 43 9.96 4.29 10.76
C ASN A 43 10.77 3.16 10.09
N GLU A 44 10.49 1.91 10.45
CA GLU A 44 11.24 0.77 9.98
C GLU A 44 10.81 0.41 8.55
N LEU A 45 11.78 0.28 7.65
CA LEU A 45 11.51 -0.17 6.28
C LEU A 45 11.04 -1.63 6.24
N CYS A 46 11.64 -2.47 7.10
CA CYS A 46 11.24 -3.87 7.30
C CYS A 46 10.05 -3.92 8.25
N TRP A 47 8.85 -3.73 7.70
CA TRP A 47 7.62 -3.74 8.48
C TRP A 47 7.07 -5.16 8.65
N ARG A 48 7.28 -5.74 9.83
CA ARG A 48 6.85 -7.10 10.21
C ARG A 48 6.28 -7.09 11.64
N PRO A 49 5.11 -6.47 11.87
CA PRO A 49 4.52 -6.34 13.21
C PRO A 49 4.18 -7.68 13.86
N ASP A 50 4.09 -8.74 13.07
CA ASP A 50 3.93 -10.14 13.51
C ASP A 50 5.18 -10.69 14.21
N LEU A 51 6.37 -10.21 13.83
CA LEU A 51 7.65 -10.63 14.41
C LEU A 51 8.25 -9.57 15.35
N TYR A 52 8.04 -8.31 15.01
CA TYR A 52 8.57 -7.13 15.69
C TYR A 52 7.41 -6.16 15.92
N PRO A 53 6.60 -6.38 16.97
CA PRO A 53 5.47 -5.51 17.27
C PRO A 53 5.97 -4.09 17.59
N PRO A 54 5.29 -3.05 17.10
CA PRO A 54 5.69 -1.66 17.37
C PRO A 54 5.49 -1.30 18.85
N ASP A 55 6.32 -0.40 19.36
CA ASP A 55 6.16 0.13 20.73
C ASP A 55 4.88 0.98 20.81
N SER A 56 4.24 0.95 21.97
CA SER A 56 3.17 1.86 22.36
C SER A 56 3.52 3.35 22.18
N ASN A 57 4.79 3.74 22.24
CA ASN A 57 5.28 5.10 22.05
C ASN A 57 5.59 5.46 20.58
N ASP A 58 5.58 4.47 19.67
CA ASP A 58 5.88 4.73 18.27
C ASP A 58 4.79 5.57 17.62
N GLY A 59 5.23 6.64 16.97
CA GLY A 59 4.38 7.53 16.18
C GLY A 59 3.88 6.89 14.89
N LEU A 60 2.84 7.48 14.30
CA LEU A 60 2.27 7.05 13.03
C LEU A 60 3.10 7.56 11.85
N TYR A 61 3.29 6.68 10.86
CA TYR A 61 3.96 6.98 9.60
C TYR A 61 3.06 6.63 8.41
N TRP A 62 3.01 7.53 7.45
CA TRP A 62 2.38 7.30 6.15
C TRP A 62 3.37 6.56 5.26
N ARG A 63 3.04 5.32 4.91
CA ARG A 63 3.86 4.47 4.05
C ARG A 63 3.31 4.51 2.64
N VAL A 64 4.12 4.94 1.68
CA VAL A 64 3.77 4.93 0.25
C VAL A 64 4.73 4.03 -0.50
N GLU A 65 4.17 3.15 -1.31
CA GLU A 65 4.91 2.31 -2.24
C GLU A 65 4.71 2.85 -3.65
N ARG A 66 5.76 3.42 -4.23
CA ARG A 66 5.82 3.72 -5.65
C ARG A 66 6.21 2.44 -6.37
N GLN A 67 5.23 1.88 -7.06
CA GLN A 67 5.27 0.57 -7.66
C GLN A 67 5.41 0.69 -9.17
N THR A 68 6.36 -0.02 -9.76
CA THR A 68 6.61 0.00 -11.21
C THR A 68 6.64 -1.40 -11.80
N LEU A 69 5.96 -1.60 -12.92
CA LEU A 69 5.99 -2.86 -13.68
C LEU A 69 6.58 -2.61 -15.07
N ARG A 70 7.62 -3.35 -15.43
CA ARG A 70 8.27 -3.27 -16.74
C ARG A 70 8.64 -4.65 -17.27
N ARG A 71 8.32 -4.91 -18.53
CA ARG A 71 8.78 -6.13 -19.23
C ARG A 71 10.21 -5.94 -19.75
N LEU A 72 11.09 -6.89 -19.45
CA LEU A 72 12.47 -6.90 -19.96
C LEU A 72 12.53 -7.34 -21.42
N PRO A 73 13.41 -6.77 -22.25
CA PRO A 73 13.42 -7.01 -23.68
C PRO A 73 13.86 -8.42 -24.09
N ILE A 74 14.82 -9.00 -23.36
CA ILE A 74 15.38 -10.31 -23.71
C ILE A 74 14.61 -11.43 -23.01
N THR A 75 14.52 -11.39 -21.69
CA THR A 75 13.92 -12.48 -20.90
C THR A 75 12.40 -12.45 -20.88
N ARG A 76 11.79 -11.34 -21.31
CA ARG A 76 10.33 -11.08 -21.25
C ARG A 76 9.74 -11.15 -19.84
N ALA A 77 10.57 -11.25 -18.80
CA ALA A 77 10.15 -11.20 -17.40
C ALA A 77 9.59 -9.82 -17.06
N ILE A 78 8.60 -9.77 -16.15
CA ILE A 78 8.10 -8.51 -15.61
C ILE A 78 8.87 -8.22 -14.32
N VAL A 79 9.61 -7.11 -14.31
CA VAL A 79 10.24 -6.58 -13.11
C VAL A 79 9.23 -5.74 -12.38
N PHE A 80 8.96 -6.13 -11.13
CA PHE A 80 8.13 -5.36 -10.20
C PHE A 80 9.02 -4.61 -9.21
N GLY A 81 9.19 -3.32 -9.44
CA GLY A 81 9.94 -2.43 -8.56
C GLY A 81 9.03 -1.84 -7.49
N ILE A 82 9.48 -1.84 -6.24
CA ILE A 82 8.77 -1.25 -5.11
C ILE A 82 9.73 -0.28 -4.41
N ARG A 83 9.46 1.02 -4.51
CA ARG A 83 10.17 2.05 -3.75
C ARG A 83 9.29 2.54 -2.62
N ILE A 84 9.77 2.35 -1.39
CA ILE A 84 9.08 2.75 -0.17
C ILE A 84 9.46 4.18 0.20
N TYR A 85 8.45 4.97 0.58
CA TYR A 85 8.58 6.27 1.23
C TYR A 85 7.86 6.19 2.56
N LEU A 86 8.50 6.68 3.62
CA LEU A 86 7.93 6.81 4.95
C LEU A 86 8.01 8.26 5.38
N GLU A 87 6.88 8.81 5.81
CA GLU A 87 6.84 10.16 6.36
C GLU A 87 5.96 10.17 7.62
N SER A 88 6.48 10.74 8.71
CA SER A 88 5.74 10.78 9.97
C SER A 88 4.50 11.66 9.85
N PHE A 89 3.40 11.26 10.48
CA PHE A 89 2.18 12.06 10.57
C PHE A 89 2.44 13.42 11.20
N ALA A 90 3.35 13.50 12.17
CA ALA A 90 3.71 14.77 12.82
C ALA A 90 4.32 15.80 11.84
N GLN A 91 5.12 15.34 10.87
CA GLN A 91 5.67 16.21 9.82
C GLN A 91 4.64 16.52 8.74
N LEU A 92 3.82 15.53 8.35
CA LEU A 92 2.75 15.73 7.38
C LEU A 92 1.71 16.73 7.88
N GLU A 93 1.31 16.68 9.14
CA GLU A 93 0.36 17.63 9.74
C GLU A 93 0.86 19.07 9.71
N LYS A 94 2.18 19.29 9.86
CA LYS A 94 2.79 20.63 9.74
C LYS A 94 2.71 21.18 8.32
N ARG A 95 2.80 20.31 7.32
CA ARG A 95 2.81 20.67 5.89
C ARG A 95 1.42 20.72 5.28
N ILE A 96 0.52 19.88 5.77
CA ILE A 96 -0.84 19.66 5.29
C ILE A 96 -1.76 19.80 6.50
N PRO A 97 -2.32 20.99 6.75
CA PRO A 97 -3.24 21.19 7.86
C PRO A 97 -4.43 20.22 7.81
N ALA A 98 -4.81 19.68 8.97
CA ALA A 98 -5.87 18.70 9.12
C ALA A 98 -5.61 17.36 8.40
N PHE A 99 -4.34 16.99 8.18
CA PHE A 99 -3.97 15.74 7.51
C PHE A 99 -4.57 14.52 8.20
N ARG A 100 -4.44 14.41 9.54
CA ARG A 100 -5.05 13.33 10.34
C ARG A 100 -6.56 13.23 10.14
N GLN A 101 -7.26 14.37 10.14
CA GLN A 101 -8.70 14.41 9.94
C GLN A 101 -9.09 13.96 8.53
N GLN A 102 -8.33 14.37 7.51
CA GLN A 102 -8.54 13.95 6.13
C GLN A 102 -8.30 12.45 5.95
N VAL A 103 -7.23 11.92 6.57
CA VAL A 103 -6.95 10.47 6.59
C VAL A 103 -8.08 9.71 7.29
N ARG A 104 -8.58 10.17 8.44
CA ARG A 104 -9.73 9.55 9.12
C ARG A 104 -10.94 9.47 8.18
N LYS A 105 -11.32 10.57 7.53
CA LYS A 105 -12.42 10.60 6.56
C LYS A 105 -12.19 9.64 5.39
N LEU A 106 -10.95 9.52 4.90
CA LEU A 106 -10.60 8.58 3.85
C LEU A 106 -10.84 7.14 4.32
N ILE A 107 -10.40 6.80 5.53
CA ILE A 107 -10.58 5.47 6.09
C ILE A 107 -12.06 5.18 6.35
N ASP A 108 -12.82 6.13 6.88
CA ASP A 108 -14.26 5.96 7.15
C ASP A 108 -15.07 5.66 5.88
N ASN A 109 -14.60 6.12 4.71
CA ASN A 109 -15.21 5.83 3.41
C ASN A 109 -14.77 4.49 2.80
N LEU A 110 -13.88 3.73 3.43
CA LEU A 110 -13.49 2.40 2.97
C LEU A 110 -14.45 1.33 3.49
N ASP A 111 -14.77 0.39 2.62
CA ASP A 111 -15.56 -0.80 2.97
C ASP A 111 -14.89 -1.56 4.13
N ALA A 112 -15.68 -2.15 5.03
CA ALA A 112 -15.16 -2.82 6.23
C ALA A 112 -14.09 -3.89 5.93
N GLU A 113 -14.27 -4.64 4.84
CA GLU A 113 -13.32 -5.66 4.39
C GLU A 113 -11.96 -5.04 3.99
N GLN A 114 -11.98 -3.87 3.32
CA GLN A 114 -10.77 -3.16 2.91
C GLN A 114 -10.03 -2.55 4.11
N ARG A 115 -10.78 -2.04 5.10
CA ARG A 115 -10.21 -1.53 6.35
C ARG A 115 -9.51 -2.62 7.15
N GLY A 116 -10.18 -3.77 7.32
CA GLY A 116 -9.64 -4.93 8.03
C GLY A 116 -8.37 -5.46 7.35
N TYR A 117 -8.39 -5.63 6.02
CA TYR A 117 -7.22 -6.09 5.26
C TYR A 117 -5.99 -5.18 5.40
N LYS A 118 -6.20 -3.85 5.43
CA LYS A 118 -5.09 -2.89 5.63
C LYS A 118 -4.71 -2.68 7.11
N GLY A 119 -5.37 -3.37 8.04
CA GLY A 119 -5.15 -3.21 9.48
C GLY A 119 -5.47 -1.80 10.00
N LEU A 120 -6.42 -1.11 9.36
CA LEU A 120 -6.70 0.30 9.65
C LEU A 120 -7.60 0.49 10.87
N ASP A 121 -8.29 -0.55 11.34
CA ASP A 121 -9.20 -0.45 12.49
C ASP A 121 -8.46 -0.08 13.78
N SER A 122 -7.30 -0.70 14.04
CA SER A 122 -6.44 -0.32 15.18
C SER A 122 -5.87 1.10 15.03
N ILE A 123 -5.63 1.54 13.79
CA ILE A 123 -5.07 2.86 13.50
C ILE A 123 -6.10 3.97 13.70
N LEU A 124 -7.38 3.74 13.43
CA LEU A 124 -8.44 4.74 13.61
C LEU A 124 -8.51 5.31 15.03
N THR A 125 -8.18 4.49 16.03
CA THR A 125 -8.12 4.89 17.45
C THR A 125 -6.98 5.86 17.76
N LEU A 126 -5.96 5.94 16.90
CA LEU A 126 -4.73 6.72 17.08
C LEU A 126 -4.69 8.01 16.24
N LEU A 127 -5.66 8.18 15.33
CA LEU A 127 -5.77 9.35 14.45
C LEU A 127 -6.37 10.56 15.16
#